data_AF-A0A949Q2D3-F1
#
_entry.id   AF-A0A949Q2D3-F1
#
_cell.length_a   1.000
_cell.length_b   1.000
_cell.length_c   1.000
_cell.angle_alpha   90.00
_cell.angle_beta   90.00
_cell.angle_gamma   90.00
#
_symmetry.space_group_name_H-M   'P 1'
#
loop_
_entity.id
_entity.type
_entity.pdbx_description
1 polymer ?
#
loop_
_entity_poly.entity_id
_entity_poly.type
_entity_poly.pdbx_seq_one_letter_code
_entity_poly.pdbx_strand_id
1 'polypeptide(L)'
;MNIPKARFLKQSYLKNKTNIDKKARIEAILIRSILTNILRNPQTHKAGALSQFFDINDFPLLTRGAFPEHIFSVRKDFEDAGYLVNIEPRHNGLVITLDWRDVESGEDI
;
A
#
# COMPACT_ATOMS: atom_id res chain seq x y z
N MET A 1 -22.61 5.42 -37.24
CA MET A 1 -21.75 5.19 -36.06
C MET A 1 -20.63 4.24 -36.46
N ASN A 2 -19.37 4.70 -36.51
CA ASN A 2 -18.23 3.84 -36.85
C ASN A 2 -17.73 3.15 -35.57
N ILE A 3 -17.96 1.85 -35.44
CA ILE A 3 -17.44 1.06 -34.32
C ILE A 3 -15.94 0.78 -34.59
N PRO A 4 -15.02 1.10 -33.66
CA PRO A 4 -13.59 0.85 -33.86
C PRO A 4 -13.29 -0.63 -34.08
N LYS A 5 -12.29 -0.95 -34.92
CA LYS A 5 -11.86 -2.34 -35.13
C LYS A 5 -11.38 -2.94 -33.80
N ALA A 6 -11.71 -4.21 -33.56
CA ALA A 6 -11.39 -4.92 -32.31
C ALA A 6 -9.90 -4.85 -31.89
N ARG A 7 -8.97 -4.84 -32.87
CA ARG A 7 -7.53 -4.68 -32.60
C ARG A 7 -7.20 -3.37 -31.88
N PHE A 8 -7.84 -2.26 -32.27
CA PHE A 8 -7.63 -0.96 -31.63
C PHE A 8 -8.20 -0.95 -30.20
N LEU A 9 -9.37 -1.55 -30.00
CA LEU A 9 -9.97 -1.68 -28.67
C LEU A 9 -9.06 -2.50 -27.73
N LYS A 10 -8.51 -3.62 -28.21
CA LYS A 10 -7.56 -4.45 -27.44
C LYS A 10 -6.31 -3.66 -27.05
N GLN A 11 -5.71 -2.92 -27.99
CA GLN A 11 -4.51 -2.12 -27.71
C GLN A 11 -4.80 -1.00 -26.68
N SER A 12 -5.90 -0.28 -26.84
CA SER A 12 -6.32 0.75 -25.88
C SER A 12 -6.58 0.17 -24.50
N TYR A 13 -7.24 -0.99 -24.42
CA TYR A 13 -7.47 -1.69 -23.17
C TYR A 13 -6.17 -2.07 -22.47
N LEU A 14 -5.23 -2.71 -23.19
CA LEU A 14 -3.94 -3.11 -22.63
C LEU A 14 -3.14 -1.91 -22.15
N LYS A 15 -3.09 -0.83 -22.93
CA LYS A 15 -2.41 0.42 -22.54
C LYS A 15 -3.04 1.01 -21.27
N ASN A 16 -4.37 1.02 -21.19
CA ASN A 16 -5.06 1.52 -20.00
C ASN A 16 -4.76 0.65 -18.77
N LYS A 17 -4.80 -0.67 -18.92
CA LYS A 17 -4.45 -1.62 -17.85
C LYS A 17 -3.04 -1.36 -17.31
N THR A 18 -2.04 -1.24 -18.19
CA THR A 18 -0.65 -0.92 -17.79
C THR A 18 -0.54 0.44 -17.10
N ASN A 19 -1.28 1.45 -17.58
CA ASN A 19 -1.26 2.77 -16.97
C ASN A 19 -1.86 2.77 -15.56
N ILE A 20 -2.96 2.05 -15.34
CA ILE A 20 -3.59 1.96 -14.02
C ILE A 20 -2.70 1.18 -13.05
N ASP A 21 -2.11 0.06 -13.50
CA ASP A 21 -1.13 -0.69 -12.69
C ASP A 21 0.05 0.19 -12.25
N LYS A 22 0.61 0.98 -13.17
CA LYS A 22 1.68 1.94 -12.84
C LYS A 22 1.25 2.95 -11.78
N LYS A 23 -0.01 3.44 -11.83
CA LYS A 23 -0.54 4.37 -10.82
C LYS A 23 -0.69 3.68 -9.46
N ALA A 24 -1.20 2.45 -9.41
CA ALA A 24 -1.31 1.70 -8.17
C ALA A 24 0.06 1.43 -7.52
N ARG A 25 1.08 1.14 -8.34
CA ARG A 25 2.47 1.05 -7.89
C ARG A 25 2.98 2.36 -7.30
N ILE A 26 2.65 3.51 -7.90
CA ILE A 26 3.03 4.83 -7.37
C ILE A 26 2.37 5.09 -6.01
N GLU A 27 1.08 4.79 -5.87
CA GLU A 27 0.38 4.87 -4.58
C GLU A 27 1.08 4.03 -3.51
N ALA A 28 1.51 2.81 -3.83
CA ALA A 28 2.21 1.95 -2.87
C ALA A 28 3.56 2.54 -2.43
N ILE A 29 4.31 3.15 -3.36
CA ILE A 29 5.56 3.86 -3.04
C ILE A 29 5.30 5.04 -2.09
N LEU A 30 4.22 5.80 -2.33
CA LEU A 30 3.85 6.93 -1.48
C LEU A 30 3.43 6.48 -0.08
N ILE A 31 2.60 5.44 0.04
CA ILE A 31 2.23 4.84 1.32
C ILE A 31 3.49 4.43 2.09
N ARG A 32 4.42 3.70 1.45
CA ARG A 32 5.69 3.29 2.07
C ARG A 32 6.48 4.49 2.57
N SER A 33 6.64 5.51 1.73
CA SER A 33 7.36 6.74 2.09
C SER A 33 6.76 7.44 3.31
N ILE A 34 5.43 7.57 3.36
CA ILE A 34 4.71 8.18 4.49
C ILE A 34 4.99 7.40 5.78
N LEU A 35 4.78 6.08 5.75
CA LEU A 35 5.01 5.22 6.93
C LEU A 35 6.47 5.30 7.41
N THR A 36 7.44 5.16 6.51
CA THR A 36 8.86 5.27 6.86
C THR A 36 9.19 6.63 7.47
N ASN A 37 8.64 7.72 6.94
CA ASN A 37 8.88 9.05 7.50
C ASN A 37 8.29 9.21 8.91
N ILE A 38 7.12 8.64 9.18
CA ILE A 38 6.52 8.66 10.51
C ILE A 38 7.34 7.83 11.51
N LEU A 39 7.83 6.66 11.09
CA LEU A 39 8.66 5.76 11.91
C LEU A 39 10.03 6.34 12.24
N ARG A 40 10.58 7.20 11.37
CA ARG A 40 11.82 7.94 11.64
C ARG A 40 11.70 8.94 12.80
N ASN A 41 10.48 9.32 13.18
CA ASN A 41 10.28 10.18 14.34
C ASN A 41 10.55 9.37 15.63
N PRO A 42 11.53 9.78 16.47
CA PRO A 42 11.88 9.06 17.69
C PRO A 42 10.71 8.89 18.67
N GLN A 43 9.75 9.82 18.69
CA GLN A 43 8.59 9.73 19.56
C GLN A 43 7.64 8.61 19.11
N THR A 44 7.41 8.48 17.80
CA THR A 44 6.65 7.37 17.23
C THR A 44 7.34 6.05 17.56
N HIS A 45 8.66 5.96 17.34
CA HIS A 45 9.41 4.73 17.59
C HIS A 45 9.29 4.26 19.05
N LYS A 46 9.29 5.19 20.01
CA LYS A 46 9.11 4.87 21.44
C LYS A 46 7.69 4.40 21.79
N ALA A 47 6.68 4.76 21.01
CA ALA A 47 5.30 4.36 21.28
C ALA A 47 5.05 2.86 21.04
N GLY A 48 5.90 2.19 20.25
CA GLY A 48 5.81 0.75 20.00
C GLY A 48 4.79 0.34 18.93
N ALA A 49 3.87 1.23 18.55
CA ALA A 49 2.94 1.00 17.47
C ALA A 49 2.57 2.31 16.76
N LEU A 50 2.18 2.20 15.49
CA LEU A 50 1.70 3.28 14.64
C LEU A 50 0.43 2.83 13.93
N SER A 51 -0.56 3.71 13.83
CA SER A 51 -1.72 3.52 12.96
C SER A 51 -1.89 4.75 12.07
N GLN A 52 -1.90 4.54 10.75
CA GLN A 52 -2.01 5.60 9.75
C GLN A 52 -3.19 5.34 8.83
N PHE A 53 -4.06 6.36 8.71
CA PHE A 53 -5.17 6.37 7.77
C PHE A 53 -4.72 6.93 6.41
N PHE A 54 -5.18 6.29 5.33
CA PHE A 54 -4.97 6.72 3.95
C PHE A 54 -6.33 6.93 3.28
N ASP A 55 -6.59 8.18 2.88
CA ASP A 55 -7.86 8.60 2.32
C ASP A 55 -8.04 8.10 0.87
N ILE A 56 -9.27 7.72 0.52
CA ILE A 56 -9.63 7.25 -0.83
C ILE A 56 -9.45 8.30 -1.92
N ASN A 57 -9.48 9.59 -1.59
CA ASN A 57 -9.27 10.66 -2.57
C ASN A 57 -7.79 10.78 -2.96
N ASP A 58 -6.88 10.45 -2.02
CA ASP A 58 -5.43 10.51 -2.23
C ASP A 58 -4.87 9.17 -2.78
N PHE A 59 -5.45 8.05 -2.34
CA PHE A 59 -5.01 6.68 -2.68
C PHE A 59 -6.16 5.83 -3.26
N PRO A 60 -6.82 6.26 -4.34
CA PRO A 60 -8.05 5.65 -4.83
C PRO A 60 -7.89 4.22 -5.34
N LEU A 61 -6.71 3.81 -5.81
CA LEU A 61 -6.53 2.48 -6.40
C LEU A 61 -6.28 1.42 -5.33
N LEU A 62 -5.44 1.73 -4.34
CA LEU A 62 -5.12 0.78 -3.28
C LEU A 62 -6.22 0.67 -2.22
N THR A 63 -6.88 1.78 -1.87
CA THR A 63 -7.99 1.78 -0.90
C THR A 63 -9.22 1.03 -1.39
N ARG A 64 -9.44 0.96 -2.72
CA ARG A 64 -10.55 0.22 -3.32
C ARG A 64 -10.26 -1.26 -3.57
N GLY A 65 -9.06 -1.74 -3.25
CA GLY A 65 -8.67 -3.14 -3.45
C GLY A 65 -8.50 -3.55 -4.93
N ALA A 66 -8.34 -2.59 -5.85
CA ALA A 66 -8.25 -2.88 -7.28
C ALA A 66 -6.93 -3.54 -7.70
N PHE A 67 -5.89 -3.47 -6.84
CA PHE A 67 -4.55 -4.02 -7.07
C PHE A 67 -3.95 -4.56 -5.77
N PRO A 68 -4.46 -5.70 -5.26
CA PRO A 68 -4.06 -6.24 -3.96
C PRO A 68 -2.56 -6.59 -3.90
N GLU A 69 -1.93 -6.91 -5.02
CA GLU A 69 -0.50 -7.21 -5.09
C GLU A 69 0.38 -6.06 -4.61
N HIS A 70 0.00 -4.81 -4.89
CA HIS A 70 0.80 -3.65 -4.50
C HIS A 70 0.65 -3.36 -3.01
N ILE A 71 -0.54 -3.52 -2.43
CA ILE A 71 -0.71 -3.37 -0.97
C ILE A 71 -0.08 -4.54 -0.21
N PHE A 72 -0.11 -5.76 -0.75
CA PHE A 72 0.62 -6.90 -0.19
C PHE A 72 2.13 -6.70 -0.23
N SER A 73 2.66 -6.05 -1.27
CA SER A 73 4.09 -5.69 -1.31
C SER A 73 4.46 -4.72 -0.17
N VAL A 74 3.61 -3.73 0.10
CA VAL A 74 3.81 -2.81 1.22
C VAL A 74 3.79 -3.57 2.54
N ARG A 75 2.79 -4.44 2.75
CA ARG A 75 2.71 -5.30 3.94
C ARG A 75 4.00 -6.09 4.13
N LYS A 76 4.41 -6.82 3.09
CA LYS A 76 5.58 -7.69 3.14
C LYS A 76 6.86 -6.93 3.47
N ASP A 77 7.08 -5.75 2.87
CA ASP A 77 8.28 -4.97 3.16
C ASP A 77 8.39 -4.57 4.64
N PHE A 78 7.27 -4.31 5.32
CA PHE A 78 7.27 -4.01 6.75
C PHE A 78 7.32 -5.29 7.59
N GLU A 79 6.65 -6.37 7.19
CA GLU A 79 6.80 -7.68 7.86
C GLU A 79 8.25 -8.18 7.83
N ASP A 80 8.92 -8.10 6.67
CA ASP A 80 10.32 -8.47 6.49
C ASP A 80 11.28 -7.56 7.30
N ALA A 81 10.84 -6.32 7.62
CA ALA A 81 11.56 -5.41 8.52
C ALA A 81 11.26 -5.66 10.01
N GLY A 82 10.44 -6.67 10.32
CA GLY A 82 10.11 -7.08 11.68
C GLY A 82 8.87 -6.42 12.26
N TYR A 83 7.99 -5.80 11.48
CA TYR A 83 6.74 -5.23 12.00
C TYR A 83 5.59 -6.24 11.91
N LEU A 84 4.71 -6.27 12.93
CA LEU A 84 3.38 -6.86 12.79
C LEU A 84 2.49 -5.87 12.04
N VAL A 85 1.95 -6.28 10.88
CA VAL A 85 1.22 -5.39 9.97
C VAL A 85 -0.25 -5.78 9.87
N ASN A 86 -1.15 -4.88 10.29
CA ASN A 86 -2.58 -4.99 10.02
C ASN A 86 -3.00 -3.98 8.95
N ILE A 87 -3.81 -4.42 7.99
CA ILE A 87 -4.39 -3.54 6.96
C ILE A 87 -5.89 -3.72 6.98
N GLU A 88 -6.60 -2.66 7.35
CA GLU A 88 -8.03 -2.68 7.53
C GLU A 88 -8.71 -1.72 6.54
N PRO A 89 -9.52 -2.24 5.60
CA PRO A 89 -10.28 -1.38 4.70
C PRO A 89 -11.35 -0.60 5.48
N ARG A 90 -11.54 0.66 5.09
CA ARG A 90 -12.58 1.55 5.62
C ARG A 90 -13.45 2.04 4.48
N HIS A 91 -14.63 2.57 4.81
CA HIS A 91 -15.59 3.07 3.81
C HIS A 91 -14.99 4.20 2.93
N ASN A 92 -14.07 4.99 3.47
CA ASN A 92 -13.45 6.15 2.84
C ASN A 92 -11.92 6.03 2.70
N GLY A 93 -11.35 4.82 2.80
CA GLY A 93 -9.91 4.67 2.77
C GLY A 93 -9.43 3.32 3.29
N LEU A 94 -8.21 3.29 3.81
CA LEU A 94 -7.66 2.15 4.51
C LEU A 94 -6.84 2.62 5.71
N VAL A 95 -6.75 1.77 6.73
CA VAL A 95 -5.85 1.98 7.87
C VAL A 95 -4.75 0.94 7.80
N ILE A 96 -3.50 1.37 7.93
CA ILE A 96 -2.36 0.48 8.13
C ILE A 96 -1.86 0.67 9.55
N THR A 97 -1.78 -0.42 10.29
CA THR A 97 -1.19 -0.47 11.63
C THR A 97 0.09 -1.26 11.60
N LEU A 98 1.15 -0.70 12.18
CA LEU A 98 2.46 -1.31 12.36
C LEU A 98 2.73 -1.42 13.87
N ASP A 99 2.99 -2.62 14.37
CA ASP A 99 3.34 -2.87 15.77
C ASP A 99 4.70 -3.57 15.86
N TRP A 100 5.55 -3.14 16.78
CA TRP A 100 6.87 -3.71 17.02
C TRP A 100 7.15 -3.96 18.52
N ARG A 101 6.11 -4.04 19.35
CA ARG A 101 6.25 -4.27 20.81
C ARG A 101 6.50 -5.74 21.16
N ASP A 102 5.99 -6.66 20.35
CA ASP A 102 6.06 -8.11 20.59
C ASP A 102 6.92 -8.85 19.55
N VAL A 103 7.79 -8.11 18.86
CA VAL A 103 8.78 -8.71 17.97
C VAL A 103 9.90 -9.14 18.89
N GLU A 104 9.77 -10.34 19.46
CA GLU A 104 10.82 -10.96 20.24
C GLU A 104 12.13 -10.72 19.51
N SER A 105 13.02 -9.99 20.17
CA SER A 105 14.43 -9.91 19.83
C SER A 105 14.85 -11.35 19.61
N GLY A 106 15.04 -11.74 18.34
CA GLY A 106 15.49 -13.07 17.99
C GLY A 106 16.67 -13.40 18.88
N GLU A 107 16.52 -14.49 19.62
CA GLU A 107 17.50 -14.99 20.57
C GLU A 107 18.89 -14.95 19.93
N ASP A 108 19.85 -14.39 20.67
CA ASP A 108 21.26 -14.70 20.51
C ASP A 108 21.42 -16.23 20.48
N ILE A 109 21.75 -16.79 19.30
CA ILE A 109 22.34 -18.14 19.16
C ILE A 109 23.58 -18.04 18.29
#